data_AF-A0A5B7FKD2-F1
#
_entry.id   AF-A0A5B7FKD2-F1
#
_cell.length_a   1.000
_cell.length_b   1.000
_cell.length_c   1.000
_cell.angle_alpha   90.00
_cell.angle_beta   90.00
_cell.angle_gamma   90.00
#
_symmetry.space_group_name_H-M   'P 1'
#
loop_
_entity.id
_entity.type
_entity.pdbx_description
1 polymer ?
#
loop_
_entity_poly.entity_id
_entity_poly.type
_entity_poly.pdbx_seq_one_letter_code
_entity_poly.pdbx_strand_id
1 'polypeptide(L)' 'MFVRELTKRGVAGVGVGFPATKITGGRMRFCLSAAHTKEMLDKILKEVDVVGDMCSCKYSKIPKSAKPIEW' A
#
# COMPACT_ATOMS: atom_id res chain seq x y z
N MET A 1 -4.89 3.48 11.80
CA MET A 1 -5.59 2.17 11.65
C MET A 1 -4.97 1.34 10.53
N PHE A 2 -4.79 1.91 9.33
CA PHE A 2 -4.18 1.24 8.16
C PHE A 2 -2.81 0.60 8.39
N VAL A 3 -1.83 1.35 8.94
CA VAL A 3 -0.47 0.83 9.23
C VAL A 3 -0.52 -0.40 10.13
N ARG A 4 -1.33 -0.36 11.19
CA ARG A 4 -1.42 -1.42 12.19
C ARG A 4 -2.03 -2.70 11.62
N GLU A 5 -2.96 -2.57 10.68
CA GLU A 5 -3.59 -3.69 9.99
C GLU A 5 -2.64 -4.33 8.98
N LEU A 6 -1.88 -3.53 8.23
CA LEU A 6 -0.81 -4.03 7.35
C LEU A 6 0.27 -4.78 8.13
N THR A 7 0.70 -4.27 9.29
CA THR A 7 1.70 -4.94 10.13
C THR A 7 1.24 -6.31 10.60
N LYS A 8 -0.04 -6.48 10.97
CA LYS A 8 -0.60 -7.78 11.34
C LYS A 8 -0.57 -8.80 10.20
N ARG A 9 -0.69 -8.32 8.96
CA ARG A 9 -0.65 -9.14 7.72
C ARG A 9 0.79 -9.40 7.22
N GLY A 10 1.79 -8.95 7.98
CA GLY A 10 3.21 -9.12 7.64
C GLY A 10 3.70 -8.15 6.56
N VAL A 11 3.01 -7.02 6.37
CA VAL A 11 3.43 -5.96 5.44
C VAL A 11 3.90 -4.74 6.23
N ALA A 12 5.16 -4.37 6.06
CA ALA A 12 5.73 -3.17 6.66
C ALA A 12 5.48 -1.97 5.74
N GLY A 13 4.81 -0.94 6.26
CA GLY A 13 4.58 0.32 5.56
C GLY A 13 4.57 1.48 6.53
N VAL A 14 5.11 2.62 6.11
CA VAL A 14 5.22 3.81 6.99
C VAL A 14 4.12 4.80 6.64
N GLY A 15 3.27 5.09 7.62
CA GLY A 15 2.33 6.22 7.52
C GLY A 15 3.08 7.52 7.77
N VAL A 16 3.03 8.44 6.81
CA VAL A 16 3.67 9.75 6.89
C VAL A 16 2.58 10.81 7.10
N GLY A 17 2.76 11.61 8.14
CA GLY A 17 1.91 12.77 8.46
C GLY A 17 2.75 14.00 8.79
N PHE A 18 2.09 15.06 9.27
CA PHE A 18 2.78 16.25 9.80
C PHE A 18 3.77 15.85 10.90
N PRO A 19 5.03 16.35 10.91
CA PRO A 19 5.58 17.48 10.15
C PRO A 19 6.17 17.14 8.76
N ALA A 20 6.29 15.85 8.41
CA ALA A 20 6.93 15.42 7.17
C ALA A 20 6.09 15.68 5.90
N THR A 21 4.77 15.85 6.06
CA THR A 21 3.83 16.27 5.00
C THR A 21 2.89 17.35 5.53
N LYS A 22 2.29 18.14 4.63
CA LYS A 22 1.19 19.06 4.98
C LYS A 22 0.05 18.29 5.66
N ILE A 23 -0.73 18.95 6.51
CA ILE A 23 -1.82 18.34 7.30
C ILE A 23 -2.81 17.55 6.42
N THR A 24 -3.12 18.06 5.22
CA THR A 24 -4.04 17.41 4.27
C THR A 24 -3.38 16.35 3.39
N GLY A 25 -2.06 16.21 3.44
CA GLY A 25 -1.27 15.38 2.52
C GLY A 25 -0.72 14.09 3.14
N GLY A 26 -1.38 13.57 4.18
CA GLY A 26 -1.00 12.30 4.79
C GLY A 26 -0.99 11.16 3.77
N ARG A 27 0.08 10.37 3.73
CA ARG A 27 0.26 9.30 2.75
C ARG A 27 1.03 8.11 3.32
N MET A 28 0.88 6.94 2.72
CA MET A 28 1.71 5.78 3.00
C MET A 28 2.95 5.79 2.12
N ARG A 29 4.13 5.54 2.71
CA ARG A 29 5.40 5.36 2.00
C ARG A 29 5.82 3.89 2.10
N PHE A 30 5.97 3.25 0.95
CA PHE A 30 6.57 1.93 0.82
C PHE A 30 8.01 2.07 0.37
N CYS A 31 8.93 1.39 1.05
CA CYS A 31 10.34 1.38 0.71
C CYS A 31 10.65 0.05 0.03
N LEU A 32 10.98 0.10 -1.26
CA LEU A 32 11.29 -1.08 -2.08
C LEU A 32 12.79 -1.14 -2.31
N SER A 33 13.32 -2.36 -2.40
CA SER A 33 14.73 -2.66 -2.68
C SER A 33 14.81 -3.82 -3.66
N ALA A 34 15.90 -3.93 -4.43
CA ALA A 34 16.13 -5.01 -5.39
C ALA A 34 16.13 -6.43 -4.76
N ALA A 35 16.27 -6.53 -3.43
CA ALA A 35 16.16 -7.79 -2.71
C ALA A 35 14.71 -8.34 -2.61
N HIS A 36 13.69 -7.56 -2.99
CA HIS A 36 12.31 -8.02 -2.93
C HIS A 36 11.98 -8.96 -4.09
N THR A 37 11.63 -10.21 -3.76
CA THR A 37 11.10 -11.18 -4.71
C THR A 37 9.71 -10.79 -5.19
N LYS A 38 9.36 -11.27 -6.38
CA LYS A 38 8.05 -11.07 -7.03
C LYS A 38 6.89 -11.53 -6.15
N GLU A 39 7.03 -12.68 -5.50
CA GLU A 39 6.00 -13.22 -4.61
C GLU A 39 5.69 -12.28 -3.45
N MET A 40 6.70 -11.61 -2.91
CA MET A 40 6.49 -10.59 -1.86
C MET A 40 5.73 -9.39 -2.39
N LEU A 41 6.03 -8.93 -3.61
CA LEU A 41 5.31 -7.81 -4.25
C LEU A 41 3.85 -8.16 -4.53
N ASP A 42 3.60 -9.35 -5.08
CA ASP A 42 2.24 -9.85 -5.36
C ASP A 42 1.42 -10.00 -4.06
N LYS A 43 2.06 -10.46 -2.98
CA LYS A 43 1.43 -10.53 -1.65
C LYS A 43 1.09 -9.13 -1.13
N ILE A 44 2.02 -8.18 -1.21
CA ILE A 44 1.79 -6.80 -0.75
C ILE A 44 0.63 -6.16 -1.50
N LEU A 45 0.56 -6.34 -2.83
CA LEU A 45 -0.54 -5.82 -3.64
C LEU A 45 -1.90 -6.34 -3.18
N LYS A 46 -2.01 -7.66 -2.93
CA LYS A 46 -3.25 -8.29 -2.43
C LYS A 46 -3.64 -7.75 -1.05
N GLU A 47 -2.70 -7.70 -0.11
CA GLU A 47 -3.00 -7.24 1.25
C GLU A 47 -3.37 -5.76 1.30
N VAL A 48 -2.69 -4.90 0.53
CA VAL A 48 -3.04 -3.47 0.42
C VAL A 48 -4.43 -3.29 -0.17
N ASP A 49 -4.83 -4.15 -1.10
CA ASP A 49 -6.18 -4.13 -1.67
C ASP A 49 -7.24 -4.41 -0.61
N VAL A 50 -7.06 -5.48 0.16
CA VAL A 50 -8.01 -5.87 1.22
C VAL A 50 -8.09 -4.81 2.31
N VAL A 51 -6.95 -4.29 2.78
CA VAL A 51 -6.94 -3.24 3.81
C VAL A 51 -7.50 -1.92 3.27
N GLY A 52 -7.27 -1.63 1.99
CA GLY A 52 -7.84 -0.48 1.30
C GLY A 52 -9.36 -0.51 1.25
N ASP A 53 -9.96 -1.68 1.01
CA ASP A 53 -11.43 -1.86 1.05
C ASP A 53 -11.95 -1.72 2.48
N MET A 54 -11.32 -2.38 3.46
CA MET A 54 -11.72 -2.30 4.86
C MET A 54 -11.70 -0.87 5.41
N CYS A 55 -10.67 -0.10 5.04
CA CYS A 55 -10.55 1.29 5.47
C CYS A 55 -11.27 2.28 4.53
N SER A 56 -11.96 1.80 3.49
CA SER A 56 -12.62 2.63 2.47
C SER A 56 -11.73 3.74 1.90
N CYS A 57 -10.43 3.45 1.71
CA CYS A 57 -9.42 4.43 1.29
C CYS A 57 -9.24 4.51 -0.24
N LYS A 58 -9.99 3.70 -1.00
CA LYS A 58 -9.90 3.64 -2.46
C LYS A 58 -10.81 4.68 -3.12
N TYR A 59 -10.33 5.91 -3.19
CA TYR A 59 -11.07 7.01 -3.82
C TYR A 59 -10.83 7.14 -5.33
N SER A 60 -9.85 6.40 -5.87
CA SER A 60 -9.55 6.43 -7.31
C SER A 60 -10.69 5.79 -8.11
N LYS A 61 -11.16 6.50 -9.15
CA LYS A 61 -12.16 6.00 -10.12
C LYS A 61 -11.53 5.30 -11.32
N ILE A 62 -10.20 5.22 -11.36
CA ILE A 62 -9.47 4.62 -12.49
C ILE A 62 -9.60 3.10 -12.38
N PRO A 63 -10.11 2.40 -13.41
CA PRO A 63 -10.20 0.95 -13.37
C PRO A 63 -8.79 0.34 -13.36
N LYS A 64 -8.61 -0.73 -12.56
CA LYS A 64 -7.34 -1.48 -12.55
C LYS A 64 -7.11 -2.09 -13.93
N SER A 65 -5.89 -1.98 -14.46
CA SER A 65 -5.56 -2.67 -15.70
C SER A 65 -5.59 -4.18 -15.46
N ALA A 66 -6.35 -4.90 -16.28
CA ALA A 66 -6.41 -6.37 -16.26
C ALA A 66 -5.21 -7.04 -16.94
N LYS A 67 -4.29 -6.26 -17.53
CA LYS A 67 -3.07 -6.79 -18.14
C LYS A 67 -2.17 -7.35 -17.04
N PRO A 68 -1.62 -8.58 -17.21
CA PRO A 68 -0.54 -9.05 -16.35
C PRO A 68 0.59 -8.02 -16.37
N ILE A 69 1.20 -7.77 -15.22
CA ILE A 69 2.37 -6.90 -15.14
C ILE A 69 3.51 -7.68 -15.81
N GLU A 70 3.79 -7.40 -17.08
CA GLU A 70 5.03 -7.85 -17.71
C GLU A 70 6.18 -7.01 -17.15
N TRP A 71 7.23 -7.69 -16.72
CA TRP A 71 8.45 -7.11 -16.16
C TRP A 71 9.60 -7.32 -17.12
#